data_AF-A0A3D2WL13-F1
#
_entry.id   AF-A0A3D2WL13-F1
#
_cell.length_a   1.000
_cell.length_b   1.000
_cell.length_c   1.000
_cell.angle_alpha   90.00
_cell.angle_beta   90.00
_cell.angle_gamma   90.00
#
_symmetry.space_group_name_H-M   'P 1'
#
loop_
_entity.id
_entity.type
_entity.pdbx_description
1 polymer ?
#
loop_
_entity_poly.entity_id
_entity_poly.type
_entity_poly.pdbx_seq_one_letter_code
_entity_poly.pdbx_strand_id
1 'polypeptide(L)' 'PLMRLTSHTLKSYDFPADNILIIENDQSCYSLPKMPNTIAISGGGKNVAWLFESCLLNKNLAYWGDIDADGFF' A
#
# COMPACT_ATOMS: atom_id res chain seq x y z
N PRO A 1 13.05 -1.38 5.92
CA PRO A 1 13.12 -2.85 5.87
C PRO A 1 12.04 -3.35 4.91
N LEU A 2 12.29 -4.39 4.12
CA LEU A 2 11.31 -4.93 3.16
C LEU A 2 10.62 -6.15 3.78
N MET A 3 9.29 -6.14 3.76
CA MET A 3 8.45 -7.20 4.32
C MET A 3 7.43 -7.63 3.26
N ARG A 4 7.29 -8.94 3.04
CA ARG A 4 6.29 -9.50 2.13
C ARG A 4 5.20 -10.18 2.93
N LEU A 5 3.98 -9.68 2.80
CA LEU A 5 2.80 -10.23 3.45
C LEU A 5 1.82 -10.72 2.39
N THR A 6 1.04 -11.75 2.73
CA THR A 6 -0.08 -12.15 1.88
C THR A 6 -1.21 -11.14 2.01
N SER A 7 -2.06 -11.04 0.98
CA SER A 7 -3.27 -10.20 1.02
C SER A 7 -4.19 -10.56 2.18
N HIS A 8 -4.25 -11.83 2.58
CA HIS A 8 -4.99 -12.28 3.76
C HIS A 8 -4.42 -11.70 5.06
N THR A 9 -3.09 -11.72 5.21
CA THR A 9 -2.42 -11.17 6.40
C THR A 9 -2.58 -9.65 6.49
N LEU A 10 -2.57 -8.95 5.35
CA LEU A 10 -2.74 -7.49 5.31
C LEU A 10 -4.08 -7.03 5.90
N LYS A 11 -5.16 -7.82 5.74
CA LYS A 11 -6.49 -7.47 6.26
C LYS A 11 -6.56 -7.36 7.77
N SER A 12 -5.78 -8.18 8.48
CA SER A 12 -5.75 -8.21 9.95
C SER A 12 -4.46 -7.63 10.51
N TYR A 13 -3.63 -7.01 9.68
CA TYR A 13 -2.37 -6.44 10.12
C TYR A 13 -2.63 -5.05 10.71
N ASP A 14 -2.25 -4.87 11.96
CA ASP A 14 -2.25 -3.54 12.58
C ASP A 14 -1.03 -2.77 12.08
N PHE A 15 -1.26 -1.74 11.28
CA PHE A 15 -0.18 -0.95 10.68
C PHE A 15 0.39 0.01 11.73
N PRO A 16 1.66 -0.17 12.16
CA PRO A 16 2.26 0.69 13.18
C PRO A 16 2.61 2.09 12.66
N ALA A 17 2.43 2.35 11.36
CA ALA A 17 2.68 3.64 10.72
C ALA A 17 1.39 4.43 10.52
N ASP A 18 1.48 5.76 10.52
CA ASP A 18 0.31 6.62 10.24
C ASP A 18 0.11 6.86 8.75
N ASN A 19 1.18 6.78 7.95
CA ASN A 19 1.12 6.98 6.51
C ASN A 19 1.23 5.64 5.78
N ILE A 20 0.30 5.38 4.87
CA ILE A 20 0.26 4.18 4.05
C ILE A 20 0.34 4.62 2.58
N LEU A 21 1.39 4.20 1.89
CA LEU A 21 1.61 4.49 0.49
C LEU A 21 1.40 3.22 -0.34
N ILE A 22 0.34 3.19 -1.14
CA ILE A 22 0.06 2.09 -2.07
C ILE A 22 0.81 2.35 -3.35
N ILE A 23 1.60 1.39 -3.81
CA ILE A 23 2.40 1.52 -5.02
C ILE A 23 2.00 0.40 -5.98
N GLU A 24 1.64 0.76 -7.19
CA GLU A 24 1.25 -0.23 -8.19
C GLU A 24 2.46 -1.07 -8.64
N ASN A 25 3.56 -0.40 -8.98
CA ASN A 25 4.75 -1.02 -9.54
C ASN A 25 5.78 -1.37 -8.45
N ASP A 26 6.10 -2.65 -8.33
CA ASP A 26 7.13 -3.14 -7.40
C ASP A 26 8.49 -2.46 -7.61
N GLN A 27 8.88 -2.13 -8.84
CA GLN A 27 10.14 -1.45 -9.13
C GLN A 27 10.19 -0.05 -8.50
N SER A 28 9.09 0.70 -8.56
CA SER A 28 8.98 2.04 -7.98
C SER A 28 9.09 2.01 -6.45
N CYS A 29 8.67 0.90 -5.82
CA CYS A 29 8.79 0.75 -4.37
C CYS A 29 10.26 0.71 -3.90
N TYR A 30 11.17 0.14 -4.69
CA TYR A 30 12.60 0.08 -4.33
C TYR A 30 13.30 1.43 -4.43
N SER A 31 12.76 2.36 -5.22
CA SER A 31 13.32 3.70 -5.41
C SER A 31 12.78 4.75 -4.43
N LEU A 32 11.89 4.35 -3.50
CA LEU A 32 11.32 5.27 -2.54
C LEU A 32 12.41 5.88 -1.63
N PRO A 33 12.39 7.20 -1.42
CA PRO A 33 13.19 7.81 -0.36
C PRO A 33 12.72 7.31 1.01
N LYS A 34 13.56 7.46 2.03
CA LYS A 34 13.14 7.20 3.41
C LYS A 34 12.04 8.19 3.79
N MET A 35 10.82 7.69 3.94
CA MET A 35 9.69 8.47 4.41
C MET A 35 9.46 8.18 5.90
N PRO A 36 9.34 9.22 6.75
CA PRO A 36 9.10 9.02 8.17
C PRO A 36 7.70 8.42 8.39
N ASN A 37 7.61 7.46 9.31
CA ASN A 37 6.35 6.88 9.75
C ASN A 37 5.44 6.43 8.58
N THR A 38 6.05 5.84 7.55
CA THR A 38 5.39 5.46 6.30
C THR A 38 5.64 3.99 6.00
N ILE A 39 4.57 3.25 5.71
CA ILE A 39 4.64 1.90 5.16
C ILE A 39 4.25 1.99 3.69
N ALA A 40 5.15 1.58 2.81
CA ALA A 40 4.86 1.41 1.40
C ALA A 40 4.43 -0.03 1.13
N ILE A 41 3.32 -0.20 0.40
CA ILE A 41 2.73 -1.50 0.06
C ILE A 41 2.69 -1.58 -1.45
N SER A 42 3.49 -2.47 -2.04
CA SER A 42 3.52 -2.73 -3.48
C SER A 42 3.02 -4.14 -3.82
N GLY A 43 2.60 -4.35 -5.07
CA GLY A 43 2.23 -5.68 -5.58
C GLY A 43 0.75 -6.03 -5.44
N GLY A 44 -0.12 -5.04 -5.27
CA GLY A 44 -1.57 -5.21 -5.10
C GLY A 44 -2.42 -5.03 -6.35
N GLY A 45 -1.84 -4.93 -7.55
CA GLY A 45 -2.44 -4.39 -8.79
C GLY A 45 -3.79 -4.97 -9.27
N LYS A 46 -4.37 -5.98 -8.61
CA LYS A 46 -5.76 -6.47 -8.83
C LYS A 46 -6.53 -6.82 -7.56
N ASN A 47 -5.94 -6.59 -6.39
CA ASN A 47 -6.54 -6.97 -5.11
C ASN A 47 -6.36 -5.83 -4.12
N VAL A 48 -6.98 -4.68 -4.43
CA VAL A 48 -7.08 -3.51 -3.54
C VAL A 48 -8.26 -3.60 -2.57
N ALA A 49 -8.99 -4.73 -2.55
CA ALA A 49 -10.14 -4.92 -1.67
C ALA A 49 -9.79 -4.81 -0.17
N TRP A 50 -8.54 -5.08 0.21
CA TRP A 50 -8.07 -4.90 1.59
C TRP A 50 -7.90 -3.41 1.99
N LEU A 51 -7.93 -2.47 1.03
CA LEU A 51 -7.87 -1.04 1.32
C LEU A 51 -9.12 -0.53 2.04
N PHE A 52 -10.25 -1.20 1.85
CA PHE A 52 -11.53 -0.83 2.44
C PHE A 52 -11.71 -1.38 3.86
N GLU A 53 -10.69 -2.05 4.41
CA GLU A 53 -10.74 -2.57 5.77
C GLU A 53 -10.64 -1.43 6.80
N SER A 54 -11.36 -1.58 7.90
CA SER A 54 -11.48 -0.54 8.93
C SER A 54 -10.15 -0.09 9.54
N CYS A 55 -9.12 -0.93 9.47
CA CYS A 55 -7.78 -0.64 9.98
C CYS A 55 -7.09 0.53 9.26
N LEU A 56 -7.48 0.84 8.02
CA LEU A 56 -6.90 1.92 7.21
C LEU A 56 -7.68 3.23 7.30
N LEU A 57 -8.92 3.22 7.83
CA LEU A 57 -9.79 4.40 7.88
C LEU A 57 -9.20 5.55 8.73
N ASN A 58 -8.33 5.25 9.69
CA ASN A 58 -7.68 6.25 10.54
C ASN A 58 -6.24 6.57 10.09
N LYS A 59 -5.83 6.13 8.90
CA LYS A 59 -4.47 6.29 8.38
C LYS A 59 -4.46 7.26 7.19
N ASN A 60 -3.34 7.94 6.97
CA ASN A 60 -3.13 8.77 5.79
C ASN A 60 -2.82 7.86 4.60
N LEU A 61 -3.79 7.69 3.71
CA LEU A 61 -3.65 6.82 2.53
C LEU A 61 -3.29 7.64 1.29
N ALA A 62 -2.22 7.25 0.61
CA ALA A 62 -1.85 7.80 -0.70
C ALA A 62 -1.64 6.65 -1.70
N TYR A 63 -2.02 6.89 -2.95
CA TYR A 63 -1.78 5.97 -4.07
C TYR A 63 -0.75 6.56 -5.02
N TRP A 64 0.24 5.76 -5.40
CA TRP A 64 1.26 6.08 -6.39
C TRP A 64 1.28 4.96 -7.44
N GLY A 65 0.64 5.23 -8.57
CA GLY A 65 0.63 4.38 -9.74
C GLY A 65 0.49 5.24 -10.98
N ASP A 66 0.55 4.61 -12.15
CA ASP A 66 0.18 5.32 -13.37
C ASP A 66 -1.35 5.55 -13.34
N ILE A 67 -1.79 6.72 -13.81
CA ILE A 67 -3.23 7.02 -13.95
C ILE A 67 -3.61 6.62 -15.39
N ASP A 68 -3.72 5.32 -15.62
CA ASP A 68 -4.21 4.71 -16.85
C ASP A 68 -5.46 3.86 -16.57
N ALA A 69 -6.15 3.44 -17.63
CA ALA A 69 -7.49 2.84 -17.53
C ALA A 69 -7.54 1.59 -16.63
N ASP A 70 -6.41 0.90 -16.44
CA ASP A 70 -6.29 -0.24 -15.53
C ASP A 70 -6.15 0.17 -14.04
N GLY A 71 -5.77 1.42 -13.73
CA GLY A 71 -5.66 1.95 -12.36
C GLY A 71 -7.00 2.38 -11.73
N PHE A 72 -8.08 2.43 -12.52
CA PHE A 72 -9.44 2.76 -12.05
C PHE A 72 -10.35 1.55 -11.80
N PHE A 73 -9.94 0.33 -12.18
CA PHE A 73 -10.78 -0.88 -12.12
C PHE A 73 -10.43 -1.82 -10.95
#